data_AF-A0A4R5CCA1-F1
#
_entry.id   AF-A0A4R5CCA1-F1
#
_cell.length_a   1.000
_cell.length_b   1.000
_cell.length_c   1.000
_cell.angle_alpha   90.00
_cell.angle_beta   90.00
_cell.angle_gamma   90.00
#
_symmetry.space_group_name_H-M   'P 1'
#
loop_
_entity.id
_entity.type
_entity.pdbx_description
1 polymer ?
#
loop_
_entity_poly.entity_id
_entity_poly.type
_entity_poly.pdbx_seq_one_letter_code
_entity_poly.pdbx_strand_id
1 'polypeptide(L)' 'MLFISYRITNILGKTVCYEVNNLSHNVIDISKLSSGIYLLSVNSGDGIQ' A
#
# COMPACT_ATOMS: atom_id res chain seq x y z
N MET A 1 11.75 -7.85 -13.57
CA MET A 1 10.27 -7.72 -13.58
C MET A 1 9.92 -6.60 -12.62
N LEU A 2 9.21 -5.56 -13.04
CA LEU A 2 8.94 -4.41 -12.18
C LEU A 2 7.90 -4.79 -11.12
N PHE A 3 8.18 -4.54 -9.85
CA PHE A 3 7.25 -4.78 -8.74
C PHE A 3 6.87 -3.44 -8.12
N ILE A 4 5.56 -3.18 -8.03
CA ILE A 4 5.02 -2.06 -7.26
C ILE A 4 4.20 -2.65 -6.13
N SER A 5 4.45 -2.18 -4.92
CA SER A 5 3.67 -2.50 -3.74
C SER A 5 3.30 -1.24 -2.97
N TYR A 6 2.23 -1.32 -2.19
CA TYR A 6 1.91 -0.29 -1.23
C TYR A 6 1.43 -0.89 0.08
N ARG A 7 1.61 -0.12 1.15
CA ARG A 7 1.19 -0.44 2.51
C ARG A 7 0.49 0.75 3.13
N ILE A 8 -0.63 0.50 3.79
CA ILE A 8 -1.34 1.50 4.61
C ILE A 8 -1.25 1.07 6.07
N THR A 9 -0.73 1.96 6.91
CA THR A 9 -0.53 1.72 8.34
C THR A 9 -1.23 2.81 9.14
N ASN A 10 -1.94 2.45 10.21
CA ASN A 10 -2.51 3.44 11.11
C ASN A 10 -1.43 4.02 12.05
N ILE A 11 -1.76 5.09 12.78
CA ILE A 11 -0.82 5.73 13.72
C ILE A 11 -0.35 4.83 14.89
N LEU A 12 -1.00 3.69 15.11
CA LEU A 12 -0.60 2.70 16.12
C LEU A 12 0.40 1.68 15.56
N GLY A 13 0.84 1.84 14.30
CA GLY A 13 1.76 0.92 13.64
C GLY A 13 1.09 -0.33 13.06
N LYS A 14 -0.25 -0.45 13.13
CA LYS A 14 -0.97 -1.59 12.54
C LYS A 14 -1.15 -1.39 11.05
N THR A 15 -0.62 -2.33 10.25
CA THR A 15 -0.92 -2.42 8.81
C THR A 15 -2.38 -2.83 8.62
N VAL A 16 -3.15 -2.02 7.88
CA VAL A 16 -4.57 -2.26 7.59
C VAL A 16 -4.80 -2.69 6.14
N CYS A 17 -3.84 -2.43 5.25
CA CYS A 17 -3.86 -2.85 3.85
C CYS A 17 -2.43 -3.04 3.35
N TYR A 18 -2.21 -4.09 2.54
CA TYR A 18 -0.95 -4.36 1.86
C TYR A 18 -1.22 -5.06 0.54
N GLU A 19 -0.67 -4.53 -0.55
CA GLU A 19 -0.86 -5.04 -1.91
C GLU A 19 0.48 -5.08 -2.64
N VAL A 20 0.65 -6.08 -3.50
CA VAL A 20 1.86 -6.34 -4.33
C VAL A 20 1.45 -6.55 -5.79
N ASN A 21 2.38 -6.36 -6.72
CA ASN A 21 2.15 -6.47 -8.17
C ASN A 21 1.12 -5.49 -8.71
N ASN A 22 1.03 -4.32 -8.09
CA ASN A 22 0.02 -3.34 -8.43
C ASN A 22 0.48 -2.44 -9.60
N LEU A 23 0.78 -3.06 -10.74
CA LEU A 23 1.24 -2.36 -11.94
C LEU A 23 0.12 -1.57 -12.63
N SER A 24 -1.14 -1.85 -12.29
CA SER A 24 -2.32 -1.32 -13.01
C SER A 24 -3.36 -0.62 -12.13
N HIS A 25 -3.35 -0.76 -10.79
CA HIS A 25 -4.28 0.02 -9.95
C HIS A 25 -3.62 1.28 -9.41
N ASN A 26 -4.13 2.41 -9.89
CA ASN A 26 -3.83 3.76 -9.41
C ASN A 26 -4.91 4.30 -8.45
N VAL A 27 -5.88 3.48 -8.06
CA VAL A 27 -6.97 3.82 -7.13
C VAL A 27 -6.90 2.91 -5.91
N ILE A 28 -7.06 3.51 -4.73
CA ILE A 28 -7.13 2.81 -3.44
C ILE A 28 -8.48 3.13 -2.80
N ASP A 29 -9.31 2.11 -2.58
CA ASP A 29 -10.57 2.25 -1.84
C ASP A 29 -10.28 2.25 -0.32
N ILE A 30 -10.57 3.37 0.33
CA ILE A 30 -10.41 3.56 1.77
C ILE A 30 -11.74 3.57 2.54
N SER A 31 -12.87 3.29 1.88
CA SER A 31 -14.22 3.40 2.46
C SER A 31 -14.43 2.51 3.68
N LYS A 32 -13.69 1.40 3.79
CA LYS A 32 -13.74 0.46 4.91
C LYS A 32 -12.81 0.82 6.07
N LEU A 33 -12.01 1.88 5.95
CA LEU A 33 -11.12 2.33 7.02
C LEU A 33 -11.89 3.19 8.00
N SER A 34 -11.64 2.97 9.29
CA SER A 34 -12.12 3.86 10.35
C SER A 34 -11.56 5.27 10.16
N SER A 35 -12.29 6.29 10.61
CA SER A 35 -11.81 7.67 10.58
C SER A 35 -10.50 7.82 11.37
N GLY A 36 -9.50 8.48 10.78
CA GLY A 36 -8.22 8.69 11.43
C GLY A 36 -7.10 9.05 10.46
N ILE A 37 -5.88 9.07 10.99
CA ILE A 37 -4.65 9.35 10.24
C ILE A 37 -3.98 8.02 9.85
N TYR A 38 -3.48 7.97 8.62
CA TYR A 38 -2.81 6.81 8.06
C TYR A 38 -1.52 7.23 7.34
N LEU A 39 -0.53 6.33 7.36
CA LEU A 39 0.68 6.43 6.57
C LEU A 39 0.55 5.51 5.35
N LEU A 40 0.72 6.08 4.16
CA LEU A 40 0.88 5.35 2.91
C LEU A 40 2.37 5.19 2.60
N SER A 41 2.82 3.97 2.40
CA SER A 41 4.17 3.66 1.91
C SER A 41 4.04 2.98 0.54
N VAL A 42 4.66 3.55 -0.49
CA VAL A 42 4.71 2.99 -1.84
C VAL A 42 6.14 2.55 -2.10
N ASN A 43 6.32 1.30 -2.54
CA ASN A 43 7.61 0.78 -2.93
C ASN A 43 7.57 0.36 -4.40
N SER A 44 8.58 0.77 -5.16
CA SER A 44 8.80 0.33 -6.52
C SER A 44 10.20 -0.27 -6.57
N GLY A 45 10.26 -1.57 -6.81
CA GLY A 45 11.49 -2.32 -6.97
C GLY A 45 11.62 -2.81 -8.40
N ASP A 46 12.80 -2.70 -8.97
CA ASP A 46 13.14 -3.48 -10.14
C ASP A 46 13.49 -4.88 -9.64
N GLY A 47 12.74 -5.90 -10.08
CA GLY A 47 12.92 -7.27 -9.61
C GLY A 47 14.28 -7.80 -10.05
N ILE A 48 15.29 -7.66 -9.19
CA ILE A 48 16.50 -8.45 -9.27
C ILE A 48 16.14 -9.82 -8.69
N GLN A 49 16.19 -10.81 -9.58
CA GLN A 49 15.96 -12.23 -9.32
C GLN A 49 17.06 -12.82 -8.43
#